data_AF-A0A6G6JY21-F1
#
_entry.id   AF-A0A6G6JY21-F1
#
_cell.length_a   1.000
_cell.length_b   1.000
_cell.length_c   1.000
_cell.angle_alpha   90.00
_cell.angle_beta   90.00
_cell.angle_gamma   90.00
#
_symmetry.space_group_name_H-M   'P 1'
#
loop_
_entity.id
_entity.type
_entity.pdbx_description
1 polymer ?
#
loop_
_entity_poly.entity_id
_entity_poly.type
_entity_poly.pdbx_seq_one_letter_code
_entity_poly.pdbx_strand_id
1 'polypeptide(L)'
;METLAYLFTVTDRFHIQGRGVVVVPGIPWTEGIPTVRKGDPLLLRTPLGEAIRTKIQELEMIHYQPDAKRLEATPISFPKDIHVFDIPIGTEVYLDTTSTSQ
;
A
#
# COMPACT_ATOMS: atom_id res chain seq x y z
N MET A 1 -16.37 14.34 7.66
CA MET A 1 -15.55 13.55 8.61
C MET A 1 -14.61 12.71 7.78
N GLU A 2 -13.31 12.79 8.04
CA GLU A 2 -12.35 11.91 7.37
C GLU A 2 -12.69 10.46 7.72
N THR A 3 -12.88 9.61 6.70
CA THR A 3 -13.21 8.20 6.91
C THR A 3 -12.04 7.37 6.42
N LEU A 4 -11.22 6.89 7.35
CA LEU A 4 -10.05 6.08 7.06
C LEU A 4 -10.35 4.62 7.33
N ALA A 5 -10.10 3.76 6.34
CA ALA A 5 -10.17 2.32 6.51
C ALA A 5 -8.75 1.75 6.55
N TYR A 6 -8.39 1.08 7.64
CA TYR A 6 -7.10 0.42 7.75
C TYR A 6 -6.98 -0.71 6.71
N LEU A 7 -5.82 -0.80 6.06
CA LEU A 7 -5.54 -1.83 5.07
C LEU A 7 -4.51 -2.83 5.60
N PHE A 8 -3.32 -2.36 5.98
CA PHE A 8 -2.23 -3.20 6.48
C PHE A 8 -1.12 -2.35 7.13
N THR A 9 -0.17 -3.02 7.77
CA THR A 9 1.08 -2.44 8.29
C THR A 9 2.25 -2.96 7.47
N VAL A 10 3.12 -2.06 7.02
CA VAL A 10 4.30 -2.36 6.21
C VAL A 10 5.29 -3.19 7.03
N THR A 11 5.57 -4.41 6.59
CA THR A 11 6.59 -5.29 7.21
C THR A 11 7.91 -5.25 6.48
N ASP A 12 7.91 -4.93 5.18
CA ASP A 12 9.12 -4.72 4.39
C ASP A 12 8.83 -3.85 3.16
N ARG A 13 9.89 -3.32 2.55
CA ARG A 13 9.83 -2.38 1.42
C ARG A 13 11.06 -2.48 0.54
N PHE A 14 10.85 -2.30 -0.76
CA PHE A 14 11.95 -2.31 -1.73
C PHE A 14 11.61 -1.45 -2.93
N HIS A 15 12.63 -1.06 -3.68
CA HIS A 15 12.46 -0.26 -4.89
C HIS A 15 12.60 -1.15 -6.12
N ILE A 16 11.60 -1.11 -7.00
CA ILE A 16 11.70 -1.70 -8.34
C ILE A 16 11.97 -0.58 -9.33
N GLN A 17 13.09 -0.68 -10.06
CA GLN A 17 13.44 0.29 -11.09
C GLN A 17 12.31 0.47 -12.10
N GLY A 18 11.91 1.72 -12.32
CA GLY A 18 10.82 2.08 -13.24
C GLY A 18 9.42 2.05 -12.63
N ARG A 19 9.20 1.31 -11.52
CA ARG A 19 7.89 1.24 -10.83
C ARG A 19 7.81 2.14 -9.61
N GLY A 20 8.88 2.20 -8.80
CA GLY A 20 8.92 2.98 -7.56
C GLY A 20 9.05 2.09 -6.33
N VAL A 21 8.67 2.63 -5.17
CA VAL A 21 8.70 1.91 -3.90
C VAL A 21 7.52 0.97 -3.83
N VAL A 22 7.79 -0.32 -3.63
CA VAL A 22 6.83 -1.38 -3.35
C VAL A 22 6.88 -1.70 -1.87
N VAL A 23 5.72 -1.92 -1.25
CA VAL A 23 5.59 -2.37 0.13
C VAL A 23 4.88 -3.70 0.25
N VAL A 24 5.28 -4.47 1.25
CA VAL A 24 4.68 -5.75 1.62
C VAL A 24 4.22 -5.74 3.09
N PRO A 25 3.20 -6.52 3.47
CA PRO A 25 2.50 -7.54 2.67
C PRO A 25 1.66 -6.97 1.53
N GLY A 26 1.18 -5.73 1.66
CA GLY A 26 0.23 -5.12 0.74
C GLY A 26 -1.21 -5.42 1.12
N ILE A 27 -2.14 -5.28 0.18
CA ILE A 27 -3.59 -5.41 0.41
C ILE A 27 -3.95 -6.88 0.64
N PRO A 28 -4.42 -7.27 1.84
CA PRO A 28 -4.78 -8.66 2.11
C PRO A 28 -5.95 -9.14 1.24
N TRP A 29 -5.99 -10.43 0.90
CA TRP A 29 -7.09 -11.05 0.15
C TRP A 29 -8.24 -11.53 1.04
N THR A 30 -8.26 -11.12 2.30
CA THR A 30 -9.26 -11.55 3.28
C THR A 30 -10.53 -10.72 3.20
N GLU A 31 -11.65 -11.30 3.62
CA GLU A 31 -12.92 -10.59 3.73
C GLU A 31 -12.83 -9.40 4.70
N GLY A 32 -13.64 -8.37 4.46
CA GLY A 32 -13.70 -7.16 5.30
C GLY A 32 -12.67 -6.09 4.94
N ILE A 33 -11.72 -6.37 4.04
CA ILE A 33 -10.83 -5.35 3.47
C ILE A 33 -11.58 -4.59 2.36
N PRO A 34 -11.55 -3.25 2.35
CA PRO A 34 -12.14 -2.47 1.27
C PRO A 34 -11.55 -2.82 -0.10
N THR A 35 -12.40 -2.81 -1.13
CA THR A 35 -11.91 -2.86 -2.52
C THR A 35 -11.09 -1.63 -2.81
N VAL A 36 -9.86 -1.81 -3.26
CA VAL A 36 -8.97 -0.73 -3.69
C VAL A 36 -8.66 -0.80 -5.18
N ARG A 37 -8.28 0.34 -5.74
CA ARG A 37 -7.92 0.52 -7.15
C ARG A 37 -6.69 1.40 -7.26
N LYS A 38 -6.02 1.31 -8.42
CA LYS A 38 -5.01 2.30 -8.80
C LYS A 38 -5.60 3.71 -8.74
N GLY A 39 -4.84 4.62 -8.13
CA GLY A 39 -5.22 6.01 -7.94
C GLY A 39 -5.99 6.29 -6.66
N ASP A 40 -6.45 5.26 -5.94
CA ASP A 40 -7.16 5.46 -4.68
C ASP A 40 -6.27 6.20 -3.66
N PRO A 41 -6.82 7.21 -2.97
CA PRO A 41 -6.07 8.01 -2.03
C PRO A 41 -5.74 7.21 -0.77
N LEU A 42 -4.51 7.37 -0.30
CA LEU A 42 -4.00 6.71 0.89
C LEU A 42 -3.52 7.74 1.91
N LEU A 43 -3.66 7.36 3.18
CA LEU A 43 -2.93 7.98 4.29
C LEU A 43 -1.94 6.95 4.85
N LEU A 44 -0.66 7.32 4.88
CA LEU A 44 0.38 6.55 5.55
C LEU A 44 0.65 7.18 6.91
N ARG A 45 0.73 6.36 7.96
CA ARG A 45 1.14 6.79 9.30
C ARG A 45 2.44 6.10 9.68
N THR A 46 3.53 6.86 9.77
CA THR A 46 4.83 6.29 10.12
C THR A 46 4.88 5.98 11.63
N PRO A 47 5.74 5.05 12.08
CA PRO A 47 5.96 4.81 13.52
C PRO A 47 6.49 6.03 14.27
N LEU A 48 7.03 7.02 13.56
CA LEU A 48 7.50 8.29 14.12
C LEU A 48 6.36 9.31 14.30
N GLY A 49 5.14 8.95 13.91
CA GLY A 49 3.94 9.79 14.04
C GLY A 49 3.70 10.73 12.85
N GLU A 50 4.47 10.61 11.77
CA GLU A 50 4.28 11.43 10.56
C GLU A 50 3.11 10.89 9.74
N ALA A 51 2.40 11.79 9.08
CA ALA A 51 1.28 11.47 8.22
C ALA A 51 1.59 11.90 6.78
N ILE A 52 1.59 10.94 5.85
CA ILE A 52 1.90 11.18 4.44
C ILE A 52 0.65 10.85 3.62
N ARG A 53 0.13 11.84 2.90
CA ARG A 53 -0.96 11.63 1.93
C ARG A 53 -0.38 11.26 0.58
N THR A 54 -0.86 10.17 0.02
CA THR A 54 -0.43 9.67 -1.29
C THR A 54 -1.57 8.92 -1.96
N LYS A 55 -1.28 8.07 -2.93
CA LYS A 55 -2.24 7.21 -3.61
C LYS A 55 -1.61 5.90 -4.02
N ILE A 56 -2.42 4.91 -4.36
CA ILE A 56 -1.94 3.67 -4.99
C ILE A 56 -1.43 4.01 -6.39
N GLN A 57 -0.16 3.74 -6.69
CA GLN A 57 0.38 3.88 -8.04
C GLN A 57 0.07 2.65 -8.90
N GLU A 58 0.36 1.46 -8.39
CA GLU A 58 -0.01 0.18 -9.03
C GLU A 58 -0.32 -0.89 -7.98
N LEU A 59 -1.13 -1.87 -8.38
CA LEU A 59 -1.31 -3.15 -7.72
C LEU A 59 -0.33 -4.15 -8.37
N GLU A 60 0.67 -4.60 -7.64
CA GLU A 60 1.77 -5.39 -8.20
C GLU A 60 1.35 -6.85 -8.38
N MET A 61 1.08 -7.25 -9.63
CA MET A 61 0.82 -8.63 -10.00
C MET A 61 2.13 -9.41 -10.09
N ILE A 62 2.39 -10.26 -9.11
CA ILE A 62 3.59 -11.09 -9.05
C ILE A 62 3.30 -12.47 -9.66
N HIS A 63 4.09 -12.86 -10.67
CA HIS A 63 4.11 -14.23 -11.16
C HIS A 63 5.02 -15.07 -10.27
N TYR A 64 4.43 -16.07 -9.62
CA TYR A 64 5.15 -17.01 -8.77
C TYR A 64 5.74 -18.13 -9.62
N GLN A 65 6.94 -18.56 -9.25
CA GLN A 65 7.46 -19.85 -9.71
C GLN A 65 6.54 -20.98 -9.24
N PRO A 66 6.48 -22.13 -9.96
CA PRO A 66 5.54 -23.21 -9.66
C PRO A 66 5.52 -23.67 -8.20
N ASP A 67 6.68 -23.68 -7.54
CA ASP A 67 6.85 -24.15 -6.16
C ASP A 67 6.96 -23.01 -5.12
N ALA A 68 6.81 -21.75 -5.55
CA ALA A 68 6.89 -20.63 -4.64
C ALA A 68 5.63 -20.51 -3.78
N LYS A 69 5.83 -20.26 -2.48
CA LYS A 69 4.72 -19.91 -1.58
C LYS A 69 4.04 -18.64 -2.11
N ARG A 70 2.74 -18.72 -2.35
CA ARG A 70 1.94 -17.56 -2.77
C ARG A 70 1.79 -16.59 -1.60
N LEU A 71 1.86 -15.29 -1.90
CA LEU A 71 1.43 -14.28 -0.93
C LEU A 71 -0.08 -14.38 -0.75
N GLU A 72 -0.55 -13.99 0.43
CA GLU A 72 -1.98 -13.86 0.77
C GLU A 72 -2.43 -12.39 0.69
N ALA A 73 -1.65 -11.58 -0.01
CA ALA A 73 -1.84 -10.15 -0.18
C ALA A 73 -1.26 -9.70 -1.52
N THR A 74 -1.78 -8.57 -2.04
CA THR A 74 -1.29 -7.90 -3.24
C THR A 74 -0.37 -6.75 -2.83
N PRO A 75 0.95 -6.83 -3.09
CA PRO A 75 1.84 -5.70 -2.87
C PRO A 75 1.41 -4.49 -3.70
N ILE A 76 1.67 -3.29 -3.19
CA ILE A 76 1.36 -2.05 -3.88
C ILE A 76 2.61 -1.21 -4.06
N SER A 77 2.65 -0.42 -5.12
CA SER A 77 3.64 0.63 -5.28
C SER A 77 3.07 2.02 -5.06
N PHE A 78 3.95 2.93 -4.68
CA PHE A 78 3.67 4.35 -4.51
C PHE A 78 4.19 5.18 -5.68
N PRO A 79 3.66 6.40 -5.87
CA PRO A 79 4.18 7.39 -6.80
C PRO A 79 5.69 7.62 -6.62
N LYS A 80 6.37 8.04 -7.70
CA LYS A 80 7.84 8.14 -7.76
C LYS A 80 8.45 9.22 -6.87
N ASP A 81 7.63 10.16 -6.41
CA ASP A 81 7.96 11.18 -5.42
C ASP A 81 8.01 10.64 -3.98
N ILE A 82 7.52 9.42 -3.75
CA ILE A 82 7.72 8.70 -2.48
C ILE A 82 8.98 7.85 -2.57
N HIS A 83 9.92 8.10 -1.65
CA HIS A 83 11.16 7.37 -1.51
C HIS A 83 11.07 6.27 -0.45
N VAL A 84 11.96 5.27 -0.57
CA VAL A 84 11.95 4.10 0.32
C VAL A 84 12.18 4.49 1.78
N PHE A 85 12.88 5.60 2.04
CA PHE A 85 13.15 6.08 3.39
C PHE A 85 11.94 6.79 4.03
N ASP A 86 11.00 7.27 3.22
CA ASP A 86 9.78 7.95 3.69
C ASP A 86 8.78 6.97 4.31
N ILE A 87 8.94 5.67 4.04
CA ILE A 87 8.04 4.62 4.50
C ILE A 87 8.81 3.64 5.39
N PRO A 88 9.16 3.98 6.64
CA PRO A 88 9.78 3.02 7.55
C PRO A 88 8.91 1.76 7.75
N ILE A 89 9.55 0.62 8.05
CA ILE A 89 8.84 -0.59 8.52
C ILE A 89 8.01 -0.23 9.74
N GLY A 90 6.80 -0.76 9.82
CA GLY A 90 5.80 -0.40 10.84
C GLY A 90 4.86 0.72 10.39
N THR A 91 5.07 1.32 9.22
CA THR A 91 4.11 2.30 8.66
C THR A 91 2.75 1.64 8.46
N GLU A 92 1.71 2.26 9.00
CA GLU A 92 0.32 1.85 8.80
C GLU A 92 -0.25 2.50 7.54
N VAL A 93 -0.98 1.72 6.73
CA VAL A 93 -1.57 2.17 5.47
C VAL A 93 -3.08 2.16 5.59
N TYR A 94 -3.69 3.31 5.27
CA TYR A 94 -5.14 3.50 5.29
C TYR A 94 -5.65 3.95 3.93
N LEU A 95 -6.82 3.44 3.53
CA LEU A 95 -7.61 4.00 2.44
C LEU A 95 -8.35 5.24 2.93
N ASP A 96 -8.21 6.36 2.22
CA ASP A 96 -9.00 7.55 2.47
C ASP A 96 -10.32 7.45 1.69
N THR A 97 -11.40 7.14 2.39
CA THR A 97 -12.74 6.97 1.78
C THR A 97 -13.56 8.25 1.80
N THR A 98 -12.92 9.41 2.06
CA THR A 98 -13.61 10.70 2.06
C THR A 98 -14.15 11.01 0.67
N SER A 99 -15.46 10.78 0.50
CA SER A 99 -16.29 11.07 -0.67
C SER A 99 -15.55 11.01 -2.01
N THR A 100 -15.20 9.82 -2.46
CA THR A 100 -15.12 9.58 -3.91
C THR A 100 -16.56 9.59 -4.45
N SER A 101 -17.13 10.79 -4.59
CA SER A 101 -18.33 10.99 -5.41
C SER A 101 -17.94 10.67 -6.85
N GLN A 102 -18.34 9.49 -7.31
CA GLN A 102 -18.55 9.26 -8.75
C GLN A 102 -20.04 9.40 -9.02
#